data_AF-A0A1F5YX72-F1
#
_entry.id   AF-A0A1F5YX72-F1
#
_cell.length_a   1.000
_cell.length_b   1.000
_cell.length_c   1.000
_cell.angle_alpha   90.00
_cell.angle_beta   90.00
_cell.angle_gamma   90.00
#
_symmetry.space_group_name_H-M   'P 1'
#
loop_
_entity.id
_entity.type
_entity.pdbx_description
1 polymer ?
#
loop_
_entity_poly.entity_id
_entity_poly.type
_entity_poly.pdbx_seq_one_letter_code
_entity_poly.pdbx_strand_id
1 'polypeptide(L)'
;MAIKKSAKGRSIIISPTVITLMVAVALIAGVQFQKMSGDLGFDTRSRAGNSAPSGPHFNLNIIGVPKDKTASMTGSAGHRIFVPLAGKCNITLSPGEFQVLDGNCTDNNGAAFQLPNPDPNNDGVTEYSVYARALGKPGGKSTTTTCATDPVTGEIYCSVYSMVLIREKGKSSFSNVSQQLLYIYYDLNGDGKPERYNLFNEALQDYFWSYDNNGLKLAQLRFYDVSTYVNP
;
A
#
# COMPACT_ATOMS: atom_id res chain seq x y z
N MET A 1 40.14 -19.89 -71.24
CA MET A 1 40.07 -18.41 -71.34
C MET A 1 40.12 -17.85 -69.91
N ALA A 2 41.23 -17.25 -69.46
CA ALA A 2 41.46 -16.97 -68.02
C ALA A 2 42.19 -15.63 -67.77
N ILE A 3 41.46 -14.61 -67.30
CA ILE A 3 41.86 -13.23 -66.92
C ILE A 3 40.76 -12.70 -65.96
N LYS A 4 40.90 -11.91 -64.88
CA LYS A 4 41.97 -11.20 -64.12
C LYS A 4 41.85 -11.66 -62.64
N LYS A 5 42.90 -11.88 -61.85
CA LYS A 5 43.82 -10.94 -61.15
C LYS A 5 43.18 -9.91 -60.20
N SER A 6 43.52 -10.10 -58.91
CA SER A 6 43.38 -9.24 -57.72
C SER A 6 43.66 -7.74 -57.93
N ALA A 7 42.99 -6.89 -57.15
CA ALA A 7 43.13 -5.43 -57.16
C ALA A 7 43.62 -4.86 -55.80
N LYS A 8 44.66 -4.03 -55.89
CA LYS A 8 45.29 -3.23 -54.83
C LYS A 8 44.32 -2.30 -54.09
N GLY A 9 44.63 -2.02 -52.82
CA GLY A 9 44.00 -0.93 -52.06
C GLY A 9 44.48 0.47 -52.46
N ARG A 10 43.76 1.49 -51.96
CA ARG A 10 44.12 2.92 -52.02
C ARG A 10 43.68 3.63 -50.74
N SER A 11 44.56 4.45 -50.18
CA SER A 11 44.25 5.38 -49.08
C SER A 11 43.48 6.60 -49.60
N ILE A 12 42.65 7.21 -48.76
CA ILE A 12 42.06 8.54 -48.99
C ILE A 12 42.41 9.45 -47.82
N ILE A 13 42.80 10.67 -48.14
CA ILE A 13 43.32 11.69 -47.23
C ILE A 13 42.15 12.58 -46.78
N ILE A 14 42.09 12.92 -45.49
CA ILE A 14 41.13 13.90 -44.96
C ILE A 14 41.90 15.15 -44.53
N SER A 15 41.47 16.31 -45.03
CA SER A 15 42.16 17.61 -44.85
C SER A 15 41.90 18.22 -43.47
N PRO A 16 42.87 18.93 -42.87
CA PRO A 16 42.66 19.68 -41.63
C PRO A 16 42.10 21.07 -41.92
N THR A 17 41.22 21.59 -41.06
CA THR A 17 40.88 23.03 -41.06
C THR A 17 40.49 23.55 -39.67
N VAL A 18 41.26 24.56 -39.25
CA VAL A 18 40.97 25.60 -38.23
C VAL A 18 40.85 25.15 -36.76
N ILE A 19 41.97 25.34 -36.06
CA ILE A 19 42.05 25.59 -34.61
C ILE A 19 41.31 26.91 -34.30
N THR A 20 40.42 26.92 -33.31
CA THR A 20 39.85 28.16 -32.74
C THR A 20 40.20 28.26 -31.26
N LEU A 21 40.73 29.42 -30.88
CA LEU A 21 41.31 29.74 -29.58
C LEU A 21 40.23 30.01 -28.52
N MET A 22 40.46 29.59 -27.26
CA MET A 22 39.61 30.00 -26.14
C MET A 22 39.78 31.48 -25.81
N VAL A 23 38.68 32.22 -25.74
CA VAL A 23 38.56 33.44 -24.93
C VAL A 23 37.22 33.40 -24.20
N ALA A 24 37.26 33.43 -22.86
CA ALA A 24 36.07 33.53 -22.04
C ALA A 24 35.74 35.01 -21.77
N VAL A 25 34.50 35.41 -22.03
CA VAL A 25 33.91 36.64 -21.49
C VAL A 25 32.48 36.33 -21.06
N ALA A 26 32.21 36.45 -19.76
CA ALA A 26 30.86 36.34 -19.21
C ALA A 26 30.20 37.72 -19.20
N LEU A 27 29.00 37.83 -19.78
CA LEU A 27 28.07 38.92 -19.53
C LEU A 27 26.69 38.33 -19.23
N ILE A 28 26.13 38.72 -18.09
CA ILE A 28 24.95 38.11 -17.50
C ILE A 28 23.70 38.89 -17.95
N ALA A 29 22.86 38.26 -18.76
CA ALA A 29 21.49 38.71 -19.00
C ALA A 29 20.54 37.79 -18.20
N GLY A 30 19.96 38.34 -17.13
CA GLY A 30 19.13 37.56 -16.22
C GLY A 30 17.77 37.23 -16.81
N VAL A 31 17.58 35.97 -17.23
CA VAL A 31 16.25 35.35 -17.37
C VAL A 31 16.02 34.49 -16.13
N GLN A 32 15.10 34.89 -15.26
CA GLN A 32 14.79 34.13 -14.05
C GLN A 32 14.07 32.83 -14.42
N PHE A 33 14.77 31.70 -14.27
CA PHE A 33 14.09 30.42 -14.12
C PHE A 33 13.39 30.41 -12.76
N GLN A 34 12.08 30.67 -12.75
CA GLN A 34 11.26 30.37 -11.59
C GLN A 34 11.27 28.85 -11.38
N LYS A 35 12.03 28.41 -10.38
CA LYS A 35 11.96 27.07 -9.84
C LYS A 35 10.54 26.88 -9.29
N MET A 36 9.71 26.09 -9.97
CA MET A 36 8.48 25.58 -9.37
C MET A 36 8.89 24.68 -8.20
N SER A 37 8.93 25.26 -7.01
CA SER A 37 8.97 24.52 -5.76
C SER A 37 7.59 23.87 -5.58
N GLY A 38 7.39 22.72 -6.22
CA GLY A 38 6.36 21.79 -5.75
C GLY A 38 6.73 21.42 -4.32
N ASP A 39 5.91 21.85 -3.36
CA ASP A 39 6.05 21.50 -1.96
C ASP A 39 5.65 20.03 -1.79
N LEU A 40 6.59 19.15 -2.15
CA LEU A 40 6.53 17.75 -1.74
C LEU A 40 6.74 17.74 -0.24
N GLY A 41 5.64 17.75 0.51
CA GLY A 41 5.60 17.66 1.96
C GLY A 41 6.23 16.36 2.45
N PHE A 42 7.55 16.34 2.53
CA PHE A 42 8.30 15.27 3.18
C PHE A 42 8.02 15.36 4.67
N ASP A 43 7.12 14.52 5.17
CA ASP A 43 6.89 14.35 6.60
C ASP A 43 8.22 13.94 7.27
N THR A 44 8.79 14.89 8.02
CA THR A 44 10.06 14.74 8.72
C THR A 44 9.88 14.12 10.12
N ARG A 45 8.71 13.55 10.44
CA ARG A 45 8.55 12.66 11.59
C ARG A 45 9.62 11.57 11.53
N SER A 46 10.51 11.59 12.52
CA SER A 46 11.64 10.67 12.60
C SER A 46 11.12 9.23 12.52
N ARG A 47 11.58 8.47 11.51
CA ARG A 47 11.25 7.06 11.42
C ARG A 47 11.80 6.37 12.66
N ALA A 48 10.92 5.79 13.47
CA ALA A 48 11.33 4.99 14.59
C ALA A 48 12.19 3.82 14.08
N GLY A 49 13.03 3.23 14.94
CA GLY A 49 13.95 2.15 14.54
C GLY A 49 13.28 0.87 13.98
N ASN A 50 11.96 0.84 13.88
CA ASN A 50 11.12 -0.20 13.27
C ASN A 50 10.50 0.23 11.92
N SER A 51 10.95 1.32 11.30
CA SER A 51 10.46 1.87 10.02
C SER A 51 9.04 2.48 10.02
N ALA A 52 8.36 2.56 11.17
CA ALA A 52 7.10 3.28 11.29
C ALA A 52 7.31 4.79 11.54
N PRO A 53 6.30 5.64 11.26
CA PRO A 53 6.28 7.02 11.74
C PRO A 53 6.36 7.08 13.27
N SER A 54 6.84 8.23 13.77
CA SER A 54 6.75 8.59 15.18
C SER A 54 5.48 9.42 15.44
N GLY A 55 4.96 9.35 16.67
CA GLY A 55 3.78 10.10 17.12
C GLY A 55 2.60 9.22 17.57
N PRO A 56 1.48 9.85 17.95
CA PRO A 56 0.22 9.17 18.27
C PRO A 56 -0.25 8.27 17.12
N HIS A 57 -0.84 7.14 17.48
CA HIS A 57 -1.43 6.19 16.53
C HIS A 57 -2.41 5.27 17.23
N PHE A 58 -3.47 4.86 16.53
CA PHE A 58 -4.25 3.69 16.94
C PHE A 58 -3.46 2.42 16.62
N ASN A 59 -3.54 1.38 17.44
CA ASN A 59 -2.84 0.11 17.23
C ASN A 59 -3.83 -1.05 17.26
N LEU A 60 -4.08 -1.69 16.12
CA LEU A 60 -4.87 -2.92 16.01
C LEU A 60 -3.95 -4.15 15.97
N ASN A 61 -4.28 -5.18 16.75
CA ASN A 61 -3.57 -6.46 16.73
C ASN A 61 -4.49 -7.58 16.23
N ILE A 62 -4.24 -8.15 15.05
CA ILE A 62 -4.95 -9.33 14.54
C ILE A 62 -4.16 -10.57 14.94
N ILE A 63 -4.75 -11.42 15.79
CA ILE A 63 -4.05 -12.48 16.53
C ILE A 63 -4.54 -13.87 16.08
N GLY A 64 -3.66 -14.64 15.44
CA GLY A 64 -3.96 -16.00 15.00
C GLY A 64 -3.94 -17.02 16.15
N VAL A 65 -5.08 -17.63 16.45
CA VAL A 65 -5.26 -18.55 17.59
C VAL A 65 -5.51 -20.00 17.15
N PRO A 66 -4.90 -21.01 17.79
CA PRO A 66 -5.04 -22.43 17.42
C PRO A 66 -6.32 -23.09 17.95
N LYS A 67 -7.12 -22.34 18.71
CA LYS A 67 -8.40 -22.75 19.28
C LYS A 67 -9.30 -21.53 19.29
N ASP A 68 -10.55 -21.76 18.92
CA ASP A 68 -11.58 -20.73 18.80
C ASP A 68 -11.88 -20.10 20.16
N LYS A 69 -12.47 -18.89 20.12
CA LYS A 69 -12.91 -18.14 21.29
C LYS A 69 -14.42 -18.31 21.45
N THR A 70 -14.83 -18.50 22.68
CA THR A 70 -16.24 -18.71 23.06
C THR A 70 -16.90 -17.48 23.68
N ALA A 71 -16.14 -16.40 23.91
CA ALA A 71 -16.67 -15.10 24.33
C ALA A 71 -16.80 -14.22 23.09
N SER A 72 -17.96 -13.59 22.86
CA SER A 72 -18.20 -12.84 21.60
C SER A 72 -17.28 -11.62 21.44
N MET A 73 -16.88 -10.96 22.53
CA MET A 73 -16.02 -9.75 22.50
C MET A 73 -16.60 -8.54 21.76
N THR A 74 -17.87 -8.61 21.36
CA THR A 74 -18.66 -7.52 20.77
C THR A 74 -18.70 -6.32 21.72
N GLY A 75 -18.46 -5.11 21.19
CA GLY A 75 -18.43 -3.86 21.96
C GLY A 75 -17.29 -3.75 22.99
N SER A 76 -16.27 -4.62 22.93
CA SER A 76 -15.16 -4.57 23.88
C SER A 76 -14.15 -3.47 23.53
N ALA A 77 -13.63 -2.75 24.54
CA ALA A 77 -12.58 -1.74 24.38
C ALA A 77 -11.17 -2.30 24.02
N GLY A 78 -11.09 -3.54 23.52
CA GLY A 78 -9.84 -4.20 23.20
C GLY A 78 -9.42 -3.94 21.75
N HIS A 79 -8.25 -3.35 21.52
CA HIS A 79 -7.73 -3.13 20.15
C HIS A 79 -7.13 -4.41 19.54
N ARG A 80 -7.90 -5.50 19.56
CA ARG A 80 -7.48 -6.83 19.08
C ARG A 80 -8.63 -7.60 18.46
N ILE A 81 -8.33 -8.31 17.38
CA ILE A 81 -9.24 -9.26 16.73
C ILE A 81 -8.58 -10.64 16.77
N PHE A 82 -9.30 -11.66 17.21
CA PHE A 82 -8.85 -13.05 17.18
C PHE A 82 -9.35 -13.73 15.91
N VAL A 83 -8.44 -14.37 15.19
CA VAL A 83 -8.73 -15.07 13.93
C VAL A 83 -8.21 -16.51 14.00
N PRO A 84 -8.75 -17.44 13.20
CA PRO A 84 -8.20 -18.79 13.09
C PRO A 84 -6.70 -18.73 12.78
N LEU A 85 -5.90 -19.62 13.38
CA LEU A 85 -4.47 -19.70 13.09
C LEU A 85 -4.20 -20.15 11.65
N ALA A 86 -5.12 -20.90 11.06
CA ALA A 86 -5.14 -21.26 9.64
C ALA A 86 -6.58 -21.17 9.13
N GLY A 87 -6.78 -20.55 7.97
CA GLY A 87 -8.10 -20.34 7.37
C GLY A 87 -8.48 -18.86 7.24
N LYS A 88 -9.66 -18.62 6.68
CA LYS A 88 -10.17 -17.29 6.36
C LYS A 88 -11.10 -16.73 7.43
N CYS A 89 -11.11 -15.40 7.52
CA CYS A 89 -11.92 -14.58 8.39
C CYS A 89 -12.29 -13.31 7.60
N ASN A 90 -13.57 -12.93 7.58
CA ASN A 90 -13.94 -11.59 7.11
C ASN A 90 -14.01 -10.64 8.32
N ILE A 91 -13.42 -9.46 8.17
CA ILE A 91 -13.49 -8.36 9.13
C ILE A 91 -14.30 -7.24 8.48
N THR A 92 -15.57 -7.12 8.82
CA THR A 92 -16.46 -6.07 8.29
C THR A 92 -15.98 -4.70 8.73
N LEU A 93 -16.05 -3.73 7.82
CA LEU A 93 -15.59 -2.36 8.01
C LEU A 93 -16.78 -1.39 8.05
N SER A 94 -16.72 -0.42 8.96
CA SER A 94 -17.75 0.61 9.09
C SER A 94 -17.12 1.99 9.33
N PRO A 95 -17.75 3.09 8.87
CA PRO A 95 -17.22 4.43 9.06
C PRO A 95 -17.37 4.88 10.52
N GLY A 96 -16.35 5.57 11.05
CA GLY A 96 -16.39 6.26 12.36
C GLY A 96 -15.04 6.25 13.07
N GLU A 97 -15.03 6.43 14.39
CA GLU A 97 -13.78 6.39 15.16
C GLU A 97 -13.12 5.01 15.14
N PHE A 98 -11.79 4.96 15.36
CA PHE A 98 -11.05 3.69 15.40
C PHE A 98 -11.49 2.81 16.58
N GLN A 99 -12.29 1.78 16.29
CA GLN A 99 -12.83 0.89 17.32
C GLN A 99 -12.98 -0.55 16.81
N VAL A 100 -12.63 -1.54 17.64
CA VAL A 100 -13.02 -2.94 17.38
C VAL A 100 -14.47 -3.11 17.85
N LEU A 101 -15.38 -3.34 16.91
CA LEU A 101 -16.80 -3.56 17.18
C LEU A 101 -17.07 -5.03 17.53
N ASP A 102 -16.40 -5.95 16.83
CA ASP A 102 -16.34 -7.36 17.20
C ASP A 102 -14.89 -7.87 17.12
N GLY A 103 -14.41 -8.40 18.24
CA GLY A 103 -13.04 -8.89 18.42
C GLY A 103 -12.90 -10.40 18.20
N ASN A 104 -13.97 -11.12 17.88
CA ASN A 104 -13.95 -12.53 17.59
C ASN A 104 -14.26 -12.80 16.11
N CYS A 105 -13.42 -13.60 15.46
CA CYS A 105 -13.64 -14.08 14.10
C CYS A 105 -13.57 -15.61 14.04
N THR A 106 -13.87 -16.27 15.16
CA THR A 106 -13.77 -17.74 15.31
C THR A 106 -15.12 -18.38 15.66
N ASP A 107 -16.18 -17.58 15.77
CA ASP A 107 -17.56 -17.90 16.12
C ASP A 107 -18.56 -17.77 14.94
N ASN A 108 -18.03 -17.81 13.71
CA ASN A 108 -18.74 -17.89 12.43
C ASN A 108 -19.50 -16.64 11.93
N ASN A 109 -19.70 -15.61 12.76
CA ASN A 109 -20.28 -14.32 12.36
C ASN A 109 -19.25 -13.37 11.71
N GLY A 110 -17.96 -13.64 11.88
CA GLY A 110 -16.88 -12.73 11.47
C GLY A 110 -16.62 -11.63 12.50
N ALA A 111 -15.53 -10.88 12.30
CA ALA A 111 -15.16 -9.76 13.16
C ALA A 111 -15.61 -8.42 12.55
N ALA A 112 -15.57 -7.34 13.33
CA ALA A 112 -15.95 -6.02 12.86
C ALA A 112 -15.02 -4.92 13.40
N PHE A 113 -14.62 -4.00 12.52
CA PHE A 113 -13.75 -2.87 12.82
C PHE A 113 -14.37 -1.57 12.28
N GLN A 114 -14.27 -0.51 13.07
CA GLN A 114 -14.67 0.84 12.71
C GLN A 114 -13.43 1.70 12.48
N LEU A 115 -13.45 2.53 11.44
CA LEU A 115 -12.35 3.40 11.04
C LEU A 115 -12.88 4.61 10.24
N PRO A 116 -12.20 5.77 10.25
CA PRO A 116 -12.68 6.95 9.53
C PRO A 116 -12.63 6.71 8.03
N ASN A 117 -13.39 7.48 7.25
CA ASN A 117 -13.21 7.51 5.80
C ASN A 117 -11.76 7.95 5.50
N PRO A 118 -10.95 7.12 4.83
CA PRO A 118 -9.54 7.40 4.64
C PRO A 118 -9.27 8.52 3.63
N ASP A 119 -10.22 8.84 2.76
CA ASP A 119 -10.05 9.79 1.66
C ASP A 119 -11.43 10.40 1.30
N PRO A 120 -11.95 11.33 2.11
CA PRO A 120 -13.30 11.88 1.93
C PRO A 120 -13.51 12.65 0.63
N ASN A 121 -12.41 13.14 0.02
CA ASN A 121 -12.43 13.88 -1.24
C ASN A 121 -12.21 12.98 -2.48
N ASN A 122 -11.84 11.70 -2.26
CA ASN A 122 -11.39 10.74 -3.26
C ASN A 122 -10.27 11.27 -4.18
N ASP A 123 -9.39 12.12 -3.65
CA ASP A 123 -8.29 12.73 -4.42
C ASP A 123 -7.03 11.83 -4.44
N GLY A 124 -6.94 10.85 -3.54
CA GLY A 124 -5.82 9.93 -3.38
C GLY A 124 -4.87 10.31 -2.27
N VAL A 125 -5.14 11.36 -1.49
CA VAL A 125 -4.36 11.77 -0.33
C VAL A 125 -5.11 11.34 0.91
N THR A 126 -4.56 10.37 1.64
CA THR A 126 -5.27 9.85 2.81
C THR A 126 -5.26 10.82 4.00
N GLU A 127 -6.34 10.85 4.78
CA GLU A 127 -6.41 11.53 6.09
C GLU A 127 -5.49 10.84 7.12
N TYR A 128 -5.31 9.52 6.99
CA TYR A 128 -4.43 8.73 7.85
C TYR A 128 -3.73 7.62 7.06
N SER A 129 -2.63 7.09 7.60
CA SER A 129 -1.85 6.03 6.96
C SER A 129 -1.75 4.78 7.82
N VAL A 130 -1.89 3.62 7.17
CA VAL A 130 -1.77 2.32 7.86
C VAL A 130 -0.39 1.74 7.65
N TYR A 131 0.25 1.36 8.76
CA TYR A 131 1.53 0.68 8.78
C TYR A 131 1.36 -0.72 9.38
N ALA A 132 1.82 -1.75 8.68
CA ALA A 132 1.67 -3.14 9.10
C ALA A 132 3.00 -3.85 9.32
N ARG A 133 3.03 -4.82 10.24
CA ARG A 133 4.13 -5.79 10.39
C ARG A 133 3.70 -7.14 10.95
N ALA A 134 4.48 -8.17 10.64
CA ALA A 134 4.34 -9.52 11.18
C ALA A 134 5.11 -9.70 12.49
N LEU A 135 4.50 -10.24 13.55
CA LEU A 135 5.11 -10.49 14.87
C LEU A 135 4.87 -11.93 15.37
N GLY A 136 5.51 -12.25 16.50
CA GLY A 136 5.44 -13.57 17.13
C GLY A 136 6.42 -14.59 16.55
N LYS A 137 6.05 -15.88 16.60
CA LYS A 137 6.89 -17.00 16.17
C LYS A 137 7.10 -16.99 14.64
N PRO A 138 8.34 -17.12 14.13
CA PRO A 138 8.63 -17.24 12.70
C PRO A 138 8.00 -18.43 11.99
N GLY A 139 7.78 -18.25 10.69
CA GLY A 139 7.25 -19.26 9.75
C GLY A 139 5.78 -19.09 9.36
N GLY A 140 5.05 -18.17 10.00
CA GLY A 140 3.66 -17.87 9.64
C GLY A 140 3.53 -16.74 8.62
N LYS A 141 2.48 -16.77 7.81
CA LYS A 141 2.09 -15.70 6.88
C LYS A 141 0.59 -15.40 6.97
N SER A 142 0.19 -14.22 6.51
CA SER A 142 -1.22 -13.88 6.24
C SER A 142 -1.32 -13.04 4.97
N THR A 143 -2.47 -13.11 4.32
CA THR A 143 -2.89 -12.21 3.25
C THR A 143 -4.14 -11.46 3.69
N THR A 144 -4.25 -10.20 3.34
CA THR A 144 -5.46 -9.40 3.59
C THR A 144 -5.81 -8.64 2.33
N THR A 145 -7.00 -8.88 1.82
CA THR A 145 -7.54 -8.24 0.61
C THR A 145 -8.75 -7.40 1.00
N THR A 146 -8.78 -6.14 0.59
CA THR A 146 -9.95 -5.28 0.79
C THR A 146 -10.99 -5.63 -0.25
N CYS A 147 -12.23 -5.87 0.18
CA CYS A 147 -13.35 -6.23 -0.65
C CYS A 147 -14.59 -5.41 -0.27
N ALA A 148 -15.55 -5.34 -1.17
CA ALA A 148 -16.86 -4.72 -0.97
C ALA A 148 -17.89 -5.37 -1.92
N THR A 149 -19.15 -4.98 -1.79
CA THR A 149 -20.28 -5.47 -2.57
C THR A 149 -20.80 -4.37 -3.50
N ASP A 150 -21.16 -4.71 -4.72
CA ASP A 150 -21.90 -3.83 -5.63
C ASP A 150 -23.33 -3.59 -5.09
N PRO A 151 -23.75 -2.33 -4.84
CA PRO A 151 -25.08 -2.00 -4.33
C PRO A 151 -26.23 -2.37 -5.29
N VAL A 152 -25.96 -2.57 -6.58
CA VAL A 152 -26.95 -2.88 -7.62
C VAL A 152 -27.05 -4.39 -7.88
N THR A 153 -25.92 -5.07 -8.07
CA THR A 153 -25.92 -6.51 -8.44
C THR A 153 -25.78 -7.45 -7.24
N GLY A 154 -25.22 -6.98 -6.12
CA GLY A 154 -24.85 -7.83 -4.99
C GLY A 154 -23.59 -8.67 -5.22
N GLU A 155 -22.84 -8.43 -6.31
CA GLU A 155 -21.56 -9.11 -6.55
C GLU A 155 -20.46 -8.58 -5.61
N ILE A 156 -19.55 -9.47 -5.18
CA ILE A 156 -18.42 -9.10 -4.31
C ILE A 156 -17.19 -8.81 -5.16
N TYR A 157 -16.69 -7.59 -5.09
CA TYR A 157 -15.46 -7.15 -5.72
C TYR A 157 -14.33 -7.03 -4.69
N CYS A 158 -13.21 -7.69 -4.98
CA CYS A 158 -12.01 -7.69 -4.14
C CYS A 158 -10.84 -7.04 -4.89
N SER A 159 -10.12 -6.16 -4.19
CA SER A 159 -8.98 -5.41 -4.71
C SER A 159 -7.93 -6.33 -5.35
N VAL A 160 -7.41 -5.94 -6.52
CA VAL A 160 -6.27 -6.63 -7.15
C VAL A 160 -4.98 -6.52 -6.33
N TYR A 161 -4.91 -5.55 -5.40
CA TYR A 161 -3.82 -5.44 -4.43
C TYR A 161 -4.21 -6.05 -3.07
N SER A 162 -3.23 -6.64 -2.39
CA SER A 162 -3.42 -7.27 -1.09
C SER A 162 -2.21 -7.04 -0.19
N MET A 163 -2.45 -6.84 1.10
CA MET A 163 -1.38 -6.82 2.09
C MET A 163 -0.94 -8.26 2.33
N VAL A 164 0.35 -8.54 2.13
CA VAL A 164 0.95 -9.84 2.49
C VAL A 164 1.94 -9.62 3.64
N LEU A 165 1.75 -10.34 4.74
CA LEU A 165 2.62 -10.30 5.91
C LEU A 165 3.28 -11.67 6.11
N ILE A 166 4.61 -11.69 6.21
CA ILE A 166 5.39 -12.91 6.46
C ILE A 166 6.25 -12.69 7.70
N ARG A 167 6.13 -13.60 8.70
CA ARG A 167 7.00 -13.57 9.88
C ARG A 167 8.27 -14.35 9.63
N GLU A 168 9.29 -13.65 9.15
CA GLU A 168 10.66 -14.16 9.06
C GLU A 168 11.34 -14.26 10.45
N LYS A 169 12.58 -14.74 10.49
CA LYS A 169 13.41 -14.71 11.71
C LYS A 169 13.95 -13.29 11.97
N GLY A 170 14.36 -13.02 13.20
CA GLY A 170 14.97 -11.73 13.56
C GLY A 170 13.97 -10.57 13.70
N LYS A 171 14.45 -9.36 13.42
CA LYS A 171 13.74 -8.08 13.60
C LYS A 171 12.57 -7.95 12.63
N SER A 172 11.46 -7.41 13.11
CA SER A 172 10.28 -7.09 12.31
C SER A 172 10.06 -5.58 12.25
N SER A 173 10.01 -5.07 11.02
CA SER A 173 9.81 -3.66 10.69
C SER A 173 8.43 -3.45 10.04
N PHE A 174 7.93 -2.23 10.14
CA PHE A 174 6.69 -1.80 9.51
C PHE A 174 6.90 -1.40 8.05
N SER A 175 5.89 -1.69 7.24
CA SER A 175 5.71 -1.15 5.88
C SER A 175 4.42 -0.34 5.85
N ASN A 176 4.38 0.73 5.04
CA ASN A 176 3.13 1.40 4.71
C ASN A 176 2.28 0.45 3.85
N VAL A 177 1.01 0.30 4.19
CA VAL A 177 0.03 -0.56 3.52
C VAL A 177 -1.30 0.15 3.24
N SER A 178 -1.29 1.50 3.24
CA SER A 178 -2.49 2.32 3.01
C SER A 178 -3.18 1.92 1.70
N GLN A 179 -2.42 1.75 0.60
CA GLN A 179 -2.96 1.32 -0.69
C GLN A 179 -3.73 -0.02 -0.61
N GLN A 180 -3.22 -0.99 0.15
CA GLN A 180 -3.78 -2.34 0.19
C GLN A 180 -5.00 -2.45 1.12
N LEU A 181 -5.05 -1.65 2.19
CA LEU A 181 -6.09 -1.74 3.23
C LEU A 181 -7.14 -0.64 3.18
N LEU A 182 -6.84 0.52 2.57
CA LEU A 182 -7.75 1.68 2.52
C LEU A 182 -8.41 1.89 1.14
N TYR A 183 -8.03 1.09 0.15
CA TYR A 183 -8.56 1.20 -1.21
C TYR A 183 -8.84 -0.18 -1.83
N ILE A 184 -9.85 -0.20 -2.70
CA ILE A 184 -10.14 -1.26 -3.65
C ILE A 184 -9.66 -0.79 -5.02
N TYR A 185 -8.88 -1.63 -5.70
CA TYR A 185 -8.55 -1.46 -7.11
C TYR A 185 -9.27 -2.55 -7.89
N TYR A 186 -10.23 -2.14 -8.71
CA TYR A 186 -11.06 -3.05 -9.49
C TYR A 186 -11.56 -2.36 -10.76
N ASP A 187 -11.68 -3.11 -11.84
CA ASP A 187 -12.22 -2.64 -13.12
C ASP A 187 -13.75 -2.79 -13.10
N LEU A 188 -14.47 -1.72 -12.73
CA LEU A 188 -15.94 -1.76 -12.63
C LEU A 188 -16.64 -1.48 -13.97
N ASN A 189 -15.95 -0.88 -14.94
CA ASN A 189 -16.53 -0.53 -16.24
C ASN A 189 -16.23 -1.56 -17.36
N GLY A 190 -15.28 -2.47 -17.13
CA GLY A 190 -14.88 -3.54 -18.05
C GLY A 190 -13.92 -3.10 -19.15
N ASP A 191 -13.20 -1.98 -19.02
CA ASP A 191 -12.24 -1.50 -20.03
C ASP A 191 -10.86 -2.18 -19.96
N GLY A 192 -10.62 -3.00 -18.95
CA GLY A 192 -9.37 -3.71 -18.68
C GLY A 192 -8.40 -2.99 -17.73
N LYS A 193 -8.80 -1.86 -17.12
CA LYS A 193 -7.97 -1.11 -16.17
C LYS A 193 -8.66 -1.04 -14.79
N PRO A 194 -7.99 -1.43 -13.70
CA PRO A 194 -8.54 -1.22 -12.36
C PRO A 194 -8.65 0.27 -12.02
N GLU A 195 -9.82 0.73 -11.62
CA GLU A 195 -10.02 2.03 -10.98
C GLU A 195 -9.78 1.94 -9.46
N ARG A 196 -9.35 3.05 -8.86
CA ARG A 196 -9.16 3.22 -7.41
C ARG A 196 -10.44 3.73 -6.73
N TYR A 197 -10.95 2.97 -5.78
CA TYR A 197 -12.05 3.33 -4.88
C TYR A 197 -11.57 3.32 -3.43
N ASN A 198 -11.74 4.42 -2.69
CA ASN A 198 -11.49 4.45 -1.24
C ASN A 198 -12.49 3.58 -0.46
N LEU A 199 -12.17 3.25 0.80
CA LEU A 199 -13.17 2.71 1.73
C LEU A 199 -14.32 3.70 1.90
N PHE A 200 -15.55 3.18 1.88
CA PHE A 200 -16.79 3.95 1.98
C PHE A 200 -17.03 4.94 0.81
N ASN A 201 -16.49 4.64 -0.36
CA ASN A 201 -16.91 5.25 -1.62
C ASN A 201 -18.34 4.80 -1.98
N GLU A 202 -19.18 5.69 -2.49
CA GLU A 202 -20.59 5.38 -2.79
C GLU A 202 -20.80 4.38 -3.95
N ALA A 203 -19.77 4.10 -4.75
CA ALA A 203 -19.83 3.09 -5.81
C ALA A 203 -19.94 1.64 -5.29
N LEU A 204 -19.61 1.40 -4.01
CA LEU A 204 -19.60 0.07 -3.38
C LEU A 204 -20.17 0.15 -1.95
N GLN A 205 -20.60 -0.98 -1.39
CA GLN A 205 -21.12 -1.08 -0.02
C GLN A 205 -20.55 -2.30 0.71
N ASP A 206 -20.93 -2.50 1.98
CA ASP A 206 -20.58 -3.69 2.78
C ASP A 206 -19.08 -4.03 2.78
N TYR A 207 -18.23 -3.01 2.92
CA TYR A 207 -16.77 -3.14 2.91
C TYR A 207 -16.27 -4.13 3.97
N PHE A 208 -15.29 -4.97 3.61
CA PHE A 208 -14.62 -5.88 4.54
C PHE A 208 -13.16 -6.15 4.16
N TRP A 209 -12.34 -6.48 5.16
CA TRP A 209 -11.04 -7.11 4.93
C TRP A 209 -11.21 -8.64 4.92
N SER A 210 -10.97 -9.27 3.77
CA SER A 210 -10.82 -10.71 3.65
C SER A 210 -9.44 -11.12 4.17
N TYR A 211 -9.38 -11.61 5.41
CA TYR A 211 -8.15 -12.00 6.09
C TYR A 211 -7.93 -13.52 5.99
N ASP A 212 -6.94 -13.95 5.22
CA ASP A 212 -6.51 -15.35 5.09
C ASP A 212 -5.26 -15.58 5.94
N ASN A 213 -5.38 -16.41 6.99
CA ASN A 213 -4.26 -16.75 7.86
C ASN A 213 -3.63 -18.08 7.48
N ASN A 214 -2.30 -18.13 7.48
CA ASN A 214 -1.53 -19.37 7.35
C ASN A 214 -0.38 -19.34 8.37
N GLY A 215 -0.73 -19.54 9.64
CA GLY A 215 0.20 -19.71 10.74
C GLY A 215 0.71 -18.40 11.38
N LEU A 216 0.35 -17.21 10.87
CA LEU A 216 0.79 -15.95 11.47
C LEU A 216 0.18 -15.77 12.85
N LYS A 217 1.03 -15.40 13.82
CA LYS A 217 0.64 -15.25 15.23
C LYS A 217 0.10 -13.87 15.56
N LEU A 218 0.66 -12.83 14.94
CA LEU A 218 0.23 -11.45 15.13
C LEU A 218 0.54 -10.65 13.86
N ALA A 219 -0.49 -10.14 13.21
CA ALA A 219 -0.38 -8.97 12.35
C ALA A 219 -0.66 -7.73 13.22
N GLN A 220 0.32 -6.82 13.29
CA GLN A 220 0.17 -5.55 14.02
C GLN A 220 0.01 -4.43 13.00
N LEU A 221 -1.12 -3.74 13.07
CA LEU A 221 -1.44 -2.56 12.28
C LEU A 221 -1.37 -1.31 13.17
N ARG A 222 -0.91 -0.20 12.59
CA ARG A 222 -0.88 1.11 13.22
C ARG A 222 -1.44 2.16 12.29
N PHE A 223 -2.36 2.96 12.78
CA PHE A 223 -3.04 4.01 12.03
C PHE A 223 -2.50 5.34 12.53
N TYR A 224 -1.77 6.03 11.68
CA TYR A 224 -1.11 7.29 11.99
C TYR A 224 -1.83 8.45 11.30
N ASP A 225 -2.04 9.53 12.03
CA ASP A 225 -2.45 10.84 11.51
C ASP A 225 -1.29 11.47 10.71
N VAL A 226 -1.09 10.92 9.51
CA VAL A 226 -0.16 11.31 8.44
C VAL A 226 -0.79 10.90 7.12
N SER A 227 -0.71 11.76 6.11
CA SER A 227 -1.20 11.44 4.77
C SER A 227 -0.24 10.59 3.96
N THR A 228 -0.79 9.71 3.13
CA THR A 228 -0.07 9.04 2.04
C THR A 228 -0.77 9.37 0.73
N TYR A 229 0.00 9.80 -0.28
CA TYR A 229 -0.49 9.82 -1.65
C TYR A 229 -0.52 8.40 -2.21
N VAL A 230 -1.70 7.95 -2.62
CA VAL A 230 -1.98 6.64 -3.20
C VAL A 230 -2.34 6.83 -4.67
N ASN A 231 -1.51 6.30 -5.56
CA ASN A 231 -1.69 6.45 -7.01
C ASN A 231 -3.09 5.97 -7.46
N PRO A 232 -3.71 6.61 -8.46
CA PRO A 232 -4.88 6.05 -9.13
C PRO A 232 -4.56 4.70 -9.79
#